data_AF-A0A846STW9-F1
#
_entry.id   AF-A0A846STW9-F1
#
_cell.length_a   1.000
_cell.length_b   1.000
_cell.length_c   1.000
_cell.angle_alpha   90.00
_cell.angle_beta   90.00
_cell.angle_gamma   90.00
#
_symmetry.space_group_name_H-M   'P 1'
#
loop_
_entity.id
_entity.type
_entity.pdbx_description
1 polymer ?
#
loop_
_entity_poly.entity_id
_entity_poly.type
_entity_poly.pdbx_seq_one_letter_code
_entity_poly.pdbx_strand_id
1 'polypeptide(L)'
;MNSPDAVPVPARRCFLSQAAALMTAAGFGLLPESGNAARPLEPPPLTRSNRPAYYPQPPTRHWTPAPPPTHLNAMIPRYLAQLRQTGQLAKNERTAWLAYDFTSRRFLLSINASTPYQSASMIKPFIALAFFHKVQEGKLYYTPYQRQRMEAMIQYSDNQATNHFIELLNRTSRRSGPLEAEHTLKQRHPGLFRQTRIVERIPGGGRTYRNKASALDYHRFLAALWYNQLPLRR
;
A
#
# COMPACT_ATOMS: atom_id res chain seq x y z
N MET A 1 -33.56 -17.81 4.72
CA MET A 1 -33.10 -16.41 4.60
C MET A 1 -32.39 -16.05 5.89
N ASN A 2 -31.11 -15.71 5.85
CA ASN A 2 -30.38 -15.03 6.92
C ASN A 2 -29.11 -14.40 6.32
N SER A 3 -29.09 -13.07 6.21
CA SER A 3 -27.94 -12.26 5.84
C SER A 3 -26.91 -12.25 6.97
N PRO A 4 -25.61 -12.40 6.72
CA PRO A 4 -24.58 -12.01 7.68
C PRO A 4 -24.00 -10.66 7.26
N ASP A 5 -24.68 -9.58 7.61
CA ASP A 5 -24.01 -8.31 7.86
C ASP A 5 -23.40 -8.38 9.27
N ALA A 6 -22.07 -8.49 9.34
CA ALA A 6 -21.32 -8.17 10.54
C ALA A 6 -19.99 -7.55 10.13
N VAL A 7 -20.07 -6.25 9.91
CA VAL A 7 -18.96 -5.34 9.66
C VAL A 7 -18.12 -5.15 10.93
N PRO A 8 -16.76 -5.27 10.88
CA PRO A 8 -15.89 -4.58 11.82
C PRO A 8 -15.14 -3.46 11.09
N VAL A 9 -15.62 -2.21 11.25
CA VAL A 9 -15.28 -1.06 10.39
C VAL A 9 -14.24 -0.05 10.92
N PRO A 10 -14.01 0.20 12.22
CA PRO A 10 -13.18 1.35 12.62
C PRO A 10 -11.69 1.20 12.30
N ALA A 11 -11.08 0.08 12.71
CA ALA A 11 -9.64 -0.14 12.55
C ALA A 11 -9.22 -0.32 11.08
N ARG A 12 -10.08 -0.92 10.26
CA ARG A 12 -9.88 -1.07 8.80
C ARG A 12 -9.83 0.29 8.12
N ARG A 13 -10.74 1.20 8.50
CA ARG A 13 -10.78 2.56 7.94
C ARG A 13 -9.58 3.39 8.36
N CYS A 14 -9.08 3.25 9.58
CA CYS A 14 -8.00 4.10 10.10
C CYS A 14 -6.64 3.86 9.42
N PHE A 15 -6.22 2.60 9.22
CA PHE A 15 -4.95 2.34 8.52
C PHE A 15 -5.05 2.65 7.03
N LEU A 16 -6.21 2.38 6.41
CA LEU A 16 -6.43 2.68 4.99
C LEU A 16 -6.64 4.16 4.73
N SER A 17 -7.22 4.93 5.66
CA SER A 17 -7.29 6.39 5.54
C SER A 17 -5.89 7.01 5.65
N GLN A 18 -5.05 6.49 6.54
CA GLN A 18 -3.65 6.90 6.65
C GLN A 18 -2.83 6.50 5.42
N ALA A 19 -3.03 5.29 4.88
CA ALA A 19 -2.40 4.87 3.63
C ALA A 19 -2.94 5.66 2.41
N ALA A 20 -4.22 6.05 2.41
CA ALA A 20 -4.80 6.90 1.38
C ALA A 20 -4.17 8.30 1.39
N ALA A 21 -3.83 8.86 2.55
CA ALA A 21 -3.13 10.15 2.63
C ALA A 21 -1.78 10.13 1.88
N LEU A 22 -1.04 9.01 1.90
CA LEU A 22 0.18 8.84 1.09
C LEU A 22 -0.11 8.78 -0.42
N MET A 23 -1.27 8.26 -0.82
CA MET A 23 -1.67 8.10 -2.23
C MET A 23 -2.19 9.42 -2.82
N THR A 24 -2.85 10.26 -2.02
CA THR A 24 -3.35 11.58 -2.45
C THR A 24 -2.21 12.58 -2.68
N ALA A 25 -1.13 12.51 -1.89
CA ALA A 25 0.03 13.40 -2.06
C ALA A 25 0.82 13.16 -3.36
N ALA A 26 0.62 12.03 -4.04
CA ALA A 26 1.28 11.69 -5.29
C ALA A 26 0.41 11.93 -6.55
N GLY A 27 -0.87 12.28 -6.39
CA GLY A 27 -1.80 12.48 -7.49
C GLY A 27 -2.71 13.66 -7.21
N PHE A 28 -2.42 14.79 -7.86
CA PHE A 28 -3.18 16.05 -7.83
C PHE A 28 -3.17 16.80 -6.50
N GLY A 29 -2.37 17.88 -6.46
CA GLY A 29 -2.48 18.90 -5.45
C GLY A 29 -3.79 19.66 -5.62
N LEU A 30 -4.77 19.34 -4.79
CA LEU A 30 -5.88 20.21 -4.37
C LEU A 30 -6.34 19.71 -3.00
N LEU A 31 -5.89 20.35 -1.91
CA LEU A 31 -6.52 20.23 -0.60
C LEU A 31 -7.69 21.22 -0.54
N PRO A 32 -8.86 20.84 -0.02
CA PRO A 32 -9.70 21.77 0.71
C PRO A 32 -9.37 21.67 2.21
N GLU A 33 -9.25 22.84 2.82
CA GLU A 33 -9.07 23.04 4.24
C GLU A 33 -10.37 22.81 5.03
N SER A 34 -10.18 22.40 6.30
CA SER A 34 -11.02 22.66 7.48
C SER A 34 -12.21 21.74 7.82
N GLY A 35 -12.28 21.39 9.11
CA GLY A 35 -13.48 20.89 9.80
C GLY A 35 -13.25 19.89 10.95
N ASN A 36 -12.90 20.39 12.14
CA ASN A 36 -12.94 19.75 13.48
C ASN A 36 -13.21 18.23 13.60
N ALA A 37 -12.20 17.46 14.01
CA ALA A 37 -12.36 16.05 14.42
C ALA A 37 -12.40 15.93 15.95
N ALA A 38 -13.55 15.51 16.48
CA ALA A 38 -13.73 15.08 17.86
C ALA A 38 -12.85 13.86 18.20
N ARG A 39 -12.31 13.82 19.42
CA ARG A 39 -11.50 12.70 19.95
C ARG A 39 -12.32 11.40 20.02
N PRO A 40 -11.88 10.30 19.40
CA PRO A 40 -12.52 9.00 19.59
C PRO A 40 -12.09 8.32 20.89
N LEU A 41 -13.06 7.83 21.68
CA LEU A 41 -12.86 6.97 22.85
C LEU A 41 -12.18 5.64 22.47
N GLU A 42 -11.29 5.18 23.35
CA GLU A 42 -10.53 3.94 23.24
C GLU A 42 -11.40 2.71 23.60
N PRO A 43 -11.48 1.65 22.76
CA PRO A 43 -12.23 0.43 23.09
C PRO A 43 -11.37 -0.62 23.83
N PRO A 44 -11.99 -1.49 24.66
CA PRO A 44 -11.30 -2.43 25.54
C PRO A 44 -10.61 -3.60 24.80
N PRO A 45 -9.63 -4.27 25.44
CA PRO A 45 -8.82 -5.31 24.80
C PRO A 45 -9.61 -6.61 24.57
N LEU A 46 -9.50 -7.15 23.35
CA LEU A 46 -10.06 -8.47 22.99
C LEU A 46 -9.04 -9.59 23.23
N THR A 47 -9.50 -10.64 23.92
CA THR A 47 -8.76 -11.87 24.24
C THR A 47 -8.38 -12.67 22.98
N ARG A 48 -7.15 -13.20 22.97
CA ARG A 48 -6.48 -13.85 21.84
C ARG A 48 -6.88 -15.32 21.77
N SER A 49 -7.62 -15.72 20.72
CA SER A 49 -7.87 -17.15 20.41
C SER A 49 -6.75 -17.73 19.55
N ASN A 50 -6.28 -18.93 19.93
CA ASN A 50 -5.08 -19.60 19.41
C ASN A 50 -5.44 -20.82 18.53
N ARG A 51 -6.34 -20.66 17.56
CA ARG A 51 -6.68 -21.71 16.58
C ARG A 51 -6.18 -21.33 15.18
N PRO A 52 -5.62 -22.28 14.40
CA PRO A 52 -5.29 -22.05 13.00
C PRO A 52 -6.59 -21.89 12.21
N ALA A 53 -6.91 -20.62 12.02
CA ALA A 53 -7.70 -20.00 10.99
C ALA A 53 -7.66 -20.74 9.61
N TYR A 54 -8.48 -21.77 9.40
CA TYR A 54 -8.79 -22.28 8.06
C TYR A 54 -9.68 -21.25 7.36
N TYR A 55 -9.12 -20.55 6.36
CA TYR A 55 -9.86 -19.56 5.59
C TYR A 55 -9.61 -19.73 4.10
N PRO A 56 -10.65 -19.55 3.26
CA PRO A 56 -10.56 -19.72 1.83
C PRO A 56 -9.48 -18.78 1.29
N GLN A 57 -8.46 -19.36 0.67
CA GLN A 57 -7.49 -18.60 -0.11
C GLN A 57 -8.29 -17.70 -1.07
N PRO A 58 -7.95 -16.39 -1.21
CA PRO A 58 -8.44 -15.64 -2.35
C PRO A 58 -8.05 -16.46 -3.58
N PRO A 59 -8.99 -16.76 -4.50
CA PRO A 59 -8.72 -17.70 -5.56
C PRO A 59 -7.46 -17.24 -6.29
N THR A 60 -6.43 -18.09 -6.26
CA THR A 60 -5.18 -17.91 -7.00
C THR A 60 -5.40 -17.98 -8.51
N ARG A 61 -6.66 -18.07 -8.97
CA ARG A 61 -7.07 -17.87 -10.35
C ARG A 61 -6.49 -16.56 -10.83
N HIS A 62 -5.59 -16.70 -11.80
CA HIS A 62 -5.02 -15.66 -12.65
C HIS A 62 -5.84 -14.36 -12.58
N TRP A 63 -5.26 -13.33 -11.96
CA TRP A 63 -5.77 -11.97 -12.09
C TRP A 63 -5.68 -11.59 -13.57
N THR A 64 -6.72 -11.89 -14.35
CA THR A 64 -6.79 -11.61 -15.78
C THR A 64 -6.91 -10.10 -15.97
N PRO A 65 -5.92 -9.41 -16.56
CA PRO A 65 -5.80 -7.96 -16.44
C PRO A 65 -6.60 -7.15 -17.47
N ALA A 66 -7.72 -7.65 -17.99
CA ALA A 66 -8.60 -6.88 -18.88
C ALA A 66 -10.08 -7.06 -18.51
N PRO A 67 -10.70 -6.09 -17.80
CA PRO A 67 -12.15 -6.06 -17.66
C PRO A 67 -12.82 -5.75 -19.01
N PRO A 68 -14.09 -6.14 -19.20
CA PRO A 68 -14.88 -5.70 -20.35
C PRO A 68 -14.94 -4.15 -20.40
N PRO A 69 -15.13 -3.53 -21.58
CA PRO A 69 -15.15 -2.07 -21.70
C PRO A 69 -16.23 -1.46 -20.81
N THR A 70 -15.82 -0.77 -19.75
CA THR A 70 -16.70 0.06 -18.91
C THR A 70 -16.67 1.50 -19.43
N HIS A 71 -17.67 2.30 -19.05
CA HIS A 71 -17.64 3.75 -19.31
C HIS A 71 -16.35 4.41 -18.78
N LEU A 72 -15.85 3.95 -17.62
CA LEU A 72 -14.59 4.44 -17.02
C LEU A 72 -13.35 4.11 -17.87
N ASN A 73 -13.29 2.89 -18.41
CA ASN A 73 -12.22 2.46 -19.32
C ASN A 73 -12.13 3.31 -20.59
N ALA A 74 -13.24 3.90 -21.05
CA ALA A 74 -13.24 4.81 -22.20
C ALA A 74 -13.05 6.29 -21.80
N MET A 75 -13.66 6.72 -20.69
CA MET A 75 -13.66 8.11 -20.23
C MET A 75 -12.28 8.55 -19.75
N ILE A 76 -11.57 7.72 -18.98
CA ILE A 76 -10.26 8.10 -18.43
C ILE A 76 -9.20 8.29 -19.52
N PRO A 77 -9.02 7.39 -20.51
CA PRO A 77 -8.10 7.64 -21.62
C PRO A 77 -8.42 8.89 -22.43
N ARG A 78 -9.71 9.18 -22.68
CA ARG A 78 -10.14 10.42 -23.36
C ARG A 78 -9.75 11.66 -22.56
N TYR A 79 -10.01 11.65 -21.25
CA TYR A 79 -9.62 12.74 -20.37
C TYR A 79 -8.09 12.92 -20.32
N LEU A 80 -7.32 11.83 -20.22
CA LEU A 80 -5.85 11.89 -20.28
C LEU A 80 -5.35 12.43 -21.63
N ALA A 81 -6.01 12.10 -22.74
CA ALA A 81 -5.68 12.65 -24.05
C ALA A 81 -5.95 14.16 -24.09
N GLN A 82 -7.07 14.63 -23.55
CA GLN A 82 -7.39 16.05 -23.43
C GLN A 82 -6.34 16.79 -22.58
N LEU A 83 -5.96 16.26 -21.41
CA LEU A 83 -4.91 16.87 -20.57
C LEU A 83 -3.57 17.00 -21.31
N ARG A 84 -3.22 16.03 -22.16
CA ARG A 84 -2.01 16.11 -23.01
C ARG A 84 -2.14 17.15 -24.11
N GLN A 85 -3.33 17.28 -24.72
CA GLN A 85 -3.59 18.27 -25.76
C GLN A 85 -3.56 19.69 -25.21
N THR A 86 -4.08 19.91 -23.99
CA THR A 86 -4.11 21.22 -23.32
C THR A 86 -2.81 21.55 -22.57
N GLY A 87 -1.80 20.67 -22.62
CA GLY A 87 -0.50 20.88 -21.97
C GLY A 87 -0.49 20.70 -20.45
N GLN A 88 -1.60 20.24 -19.86
CA GLN A 88 -1.70 19.95 -18.41
C GLN A 88 -1.01 18.64 -18.02
N LEU A 89 -0.77 17.75 -18.99
CA LEU A 89 0.00 16.52 -18.82
C LEU A 89 1.09 16.46 -19.90
N ALA A 90 2.32 16.11 -19.54
CA ALA A 90 3.40 16.04 -20.53
C ALA A 90 3.11 14.94 -21.57
N LYS A 91 3.45 15.19 -22.84
CA LYS A 91 3.17 14.27 -23.96
C LYS A 91 3.83 12.90 -23.78
N ASN A 92 5.00 12.87 -23.15
CA ASN A 92 5.77 11.66 -22.86
C ASN A 92 5.49 11.06 -21.47
N GLU A 93 4.54 11.62 -20.72
CA GLU A 93 4.20 11.11 -19.40
C GLU A 93 3.47 9.77 -19.48
N ARG A 94 4.01 8.81 -18.75
CA ARG A 94 3.47 7.45 -18.65
C ARG A 94 2.73 7.31 -17.32
N THR A 95 1.48 6.90 -17.40
CA THR A 95 0.62 6.72 -16.22
C THR A 95 0.09 5.29 -16.15
N ALA A 96 -0.17 4.83 -14.93
CA ALA A 96 -0.92 3.62 -14.66
C ALA A 96 -2.13 3.94 -13.81
N TRP A 97 -3.25 3.31 -14.14
CA TRP A 97 -4.51 3.49 -13.44
C TRP A 97 -5.13 2.14 -13.18
N LEU A 98 -5.64 1.95 -11.97
CA LEU A 98 -6.39 0.76 -11.60
C LEU A 98 -7.53 1.18 -10.69
N ALA A 99 -8.74 0.81 -11.07
CA ALA A 99 -9.92 0.95 -10.22
C ALA A 99 -10.56 -0.42 -10.08
N TYR A 100 -10.82 -0.81 -8.84
CA TYR A 100 -11.40 -2.11 -8.50
C TYR A 100 -12.58 -1.88 -7.57
N ASP A 101 -13.73 -2.45 -7.93
CA ASP A 101 -14.91 -2.45 -7.09
C ASP A 101 -14.93 -3.68 -6.19
N PHE A 102 -14.82 -3.45 -4.88
CA PHE A 102 -14.87 -4.52 -3.87
C PHE A 102 -16.25 -5.16 -3.74
N THR A 103 -17.33 -4.47 -4.13
CA THR A 103 -18.70 -4.97 -4.08
C THR A 103 -18.93 -5.99 -5.18
N SER A 104 -18.76 -5.58 -6.45
CA SER A 104 -18.93 -6.49 -7.59
C SER A 104 -17.72 -7.41 -7.84
N ARG A 105 -16.60 -7.18 -7.15
CA ARG A 105 -15.33 -7.90 -7.30
C ARG A 105 -14.77 -7.86 -8.72
N ARG A 106 -14.84 -6.69 -9.35
CA ARG A 106 -14.42 -6.48 -10.75
C ARG A 106 -13.51 -5.28 -10.87
N PHE A 107 -12.56 -5.35 -11.81
CA PHE A 107 -11.87 -4.15 -12.26
C PHE A 107 -12.83 -3.28 -13.05
N LEU A 108 -12.92 -2.01 -12.67
CA LEU A 108 -13.60 -0.98 -13.45
C LEU A 108 -12.63 -0.32 -14.44
N LEU A 109 -11.33 -0.28 -14.10
CA LEU A 109 -10.27 0.33 -14.89
C LEU A 109 -8.95 -0.42 -14.71
N SER A 110 -8.21 -0.64 -15.80
CA SER A 110 -6.85 -1.20 -15.77
C SER A 110 -6.03 -0.67 -16.94
N ILE A 111 -5.29 0.42 -16.73
CA ILE A 111 -4.38 1.03 -17.70
C ILE A 111 -2.95 0.82 -17.19
N ASN A 112 -2.10 0.13 -17.96
CA ASN A 112 -0.69 -0.14 -17.61
C ASN A 112 -0.49 -0.72 -16.21
N ALA A 113 -1.49 -1.41 -15.65
CA ALA A 113 -1.53 -1.70 -14.23
C ALA A 113 -0.42 -2.67 -13.77
N SER A 114 0.10 -3.50 -14.66
CA SER A 114 1.22 -4.41 -14.41
C SER A 114 2.60 -3.78 -14.64
N THR A 115 2.67 -2.56 -15.19
CA THR A 115 3.95 -1.90 -15.48
C THR A 115 4.52 -1.28 -14.21
N PRO A 116 5.78 -1.58 -13.83
CA PRO A 116 6.41 -0.96 -12.67
C PRO A 116 6.85 0.48 -12.96
N TYR A 117 6.40 1.41 -12.14
CA TYR A 117 6.81 2.82 -12.14
C TYR A 117 7.54 3.16 -10.86
N GLN A 118 8.22 4.31 -10.84
CA GLN A 118 8.85 4.83 -9.64
C GLN A 118 7.80 4.99 -8.54
N SER A 119 8.06 4.40 -7.37
CA SER A 119 7.08 4.37 -6.28
C SER A 119 7.06 5.66 -5.48
N ALA A 120 8.13 6.47 -5.53
CA ALA A 120 8.33 7.58 -4.60
C ALA A 120 8.04 7.15 -3.14
N SER A 121 7.37 8.00 -2.37
CA SER A 121 6.94 7.73 -1.00
C SER A 121 5.93 6.58 -0.86
N MET A 122 5.29 6.12 -1.95
CA MET A 122 4.35 4.99 -1.88
C MET A 122 5.04 3.65 -1.57
N ILE A 123 6.39 3.59 -1.51
CA ILE A 123 7.11 2.41 -1.03
C ILE A 123 6.99 2.20 0.49
N LYS A 124 6.69 3.25 1.25
CA LYS A 124 6.73 3.26 2.72
C LYS A 124 5.84 2.19 3.38
N PRO A 125 4.60 1.95 2.91
CA PRO A 125 3.78 0.83 3.41
C PRO A 125 4.41 -0.54 3.18
N PHE A 126 5.21 -0.73 2.14
CA PHE A 126 5.91 -1.99 1.88
C PHE A 126 7.08 -2.18 2.85
N ILE A 127 7.81 -1.09 3.17
CA ILE A 127 8.83 -1.10 4.21
C ILE A 127 8.22 -1.43 5.58
N ALA A 128 7.07 -0.84 5.91
CA ALA A 128 6.33 -1.16 7.14
C ALA A 128 5.99 -2.64 7.22
N LEU A 129 5.46 -3.23 6.15
CA LEU A 129 5.11 -4.65 6.11
C LEU A 129 6.36 -5.53 6.30
N ALA A 130 7.47 -5.22 5.63
CA ALA A 130 8.71 -5.95 5.80
C ALA A 130 9.22 -5.91 7.26
N PHE A 131 9.16 -4.73 7.89
CA PHE A 131 9.48 -4.58 9.31
C PHE A 131 8.57 -5.45 10.20
N PHE A 132 7.25 -5.43 9.99
CA PHE A 132 6.33 -6.22 10.80
C PHE A 132 6.51 -7.74 10.65
N HIS A 133 6.94 -8.22 9.48
CA HIS A 133 7.38 -9.62 9.35
C HIS A 133 8.57 -9.93 10.24
N LYS A 134 9.57 -9.05 10.31
CA LYS A 134 10.72 -9.25 11.20
C LYS A 134 10.34 -9.17 12.68
N VAL A 135 9.34 -8.37 13.04
CA VAL A 135 8.77 -8.37 14.39
C VAL A 135 8.08 -9.70 14.69
N GLN A 136 7.28 -10.22 13.75
CA GLN A 136 6.62 -11.52 13.91
C GLN A 136 7.63 -12.68 14.00
N GLU A 137 8.76 -12.58 13.30
CA GLU A 137 9.90 -13.51 13.40
C GLU A 137 10.69 -13.39 14.72
N GLY A 138 10.38 -12.41 15.58
CA GLY A 138 11.13 -12.16 16.81
C GLY A 138 12.51 -11.51 16.60
N LYS A 139 12.81 -11.03 15.39
CA LYS A 139 14.10 -10.41 15.04
C LYS A 139 14.16 -8.91 15.33
N LEU A 140 13.02 -8.25 15.38
CA LEU A 140 12.89 -6.83 15.69
C LEU A 140 11.78 -6.62 16.71
N TYR A 141 11.82 -5.47 17.39
CA TYR A 141 10.81 -5.07 18.35
C TYR A 141 10.03 -3.85 17.86
N TYR A 142 8.73 -3.82 18.13
CA TYR A 142 7.88 -2.67 17.87
C TYR A 142 7.57 -1.95 19.18
N THR A 143 8.48 -1.11 19.64
CA THR A 143 8.35 -0.31 20.87
C THR A 143 7.53 0.97 20.61
N PRO A 144 7.16 1.73 21.65
CA PRO A 144 6.53 3.05 21.48
C PRO A 144 7.31 4.00 20.57
N TYR A 145 8.65 3.96 20.62
CA TYR A 145 9.50 4.75 19.72
C TYR A 145 9.33 4.32 18.26
N GLN A 146 9.31 3.02 17.98
CA GLN A 146 9.01 2.55 16.62
C GLN A 146 7.58 2.89 16.20
N ARG A 147 6.60 2.89 17.10
CA ARG A 147 5.23 3.34 16.78
C ARG A 147 5.22 4.79 16.30
N GLN A 148 5.84 5.71 17.04
CA GLN A 148 5.93 7.11 16.65
C GLN A 148 6.62 7.30 15.29
N ARG A 149 7.70 6.56 15.01
CA ARG A 149 8.38 6.59 13.71
C ARG A 149 7.52 5.99 12.60
N MET A 150 6.75 4.93 12.89
CA MET A 150 5.84 4.31 11.94
C MET A 150 4.73 5.30 11.55
N GLU A 151 4.15 5.97 12.53
CA GLU A 151 3.16 7.03 12.32
C GLU A 151 3.77 8.18 11.52
N ALA A 152 4.99 8.63 11.82
CA ALA A 152 5.67 9.66 11.04
C ALA A 152 5.91 9.25 9.59
N MET A 153 6.34 8.02 9.36
CA MET A 153 6.55 7.48 8.02
C MET A 153 5.23 7.40 7.23
N ILE A 154 4.14 6.97 7.86
CA ILE A 154 2.88 6.70 7.16
C ILE A 154 2.00 7.95 7.04
N GLN A 155 1.86 8.75 8.10
CA GLN A 155 0.97 9.90 8.13
C GLN A 155 1.62 11.17 7.56
N TYR A 156 2.90 11.37 7.84
CA TYR A 156 3.63 12.58 7.42
C TYR A 156 4.64 12.31 6.31
N SER A 157 4.70 11.08 5.78
CA SER A 157 5.65 10.69 4.74
C SER A 157 7.10 11.04 5.12
N ASP A 158 7.47 10.89 6.40
CA ASP A 158 8.80 11.28 6.86
C ASP A 158 9.89 10.33 6.32
N ASN A 159 10.88 10.90 5.60
CA ASN A 159 11.96 10.15 4.97
C ASN A 159 12.99 9.62 5.98
N GLN A 160 13.26 10.38 7.06
CA GLN A 160 14.16 9.93 8.12
C GLN A 160 13.55 8.75 8.88
N ALA A 161 12.26 8.80 9.17
CA ALA A 161 11.49 7.71 9.77
C ALA A 161 11.50 6.48 8.87
N THR A 162 11.32 6.65 7.56
CA THR A 162 11.44 5.55 6.60
C THR A 162 12.83 4.92 6.63
N ASN A 163 13.88 5.74 6.57
CA ASN A 163 15.26 5.27 6.57
C ASN A 163 15.65 4.60 7.89
N HIS A 164 15.05 5.00 9.01
CA HIS A 164 15.20 4.31 10.28
C HIS A 164 14.72 2.84 10.20
N PHE A 165 13.56 2.56 9.61
CA PHE A 165 13.11 1.18 9.43
C PHE A 165 13.97 0.37 8.47
N ILE A 166 14.45 1.01 7.39
CA ILE A 166 15.40 0.37 6.48
C ILE A 166 16.70 0.02 7.22
N GLU A 167 17.17 0.88 8.12
CA GLU A 167 18.34 0.61 8.95
C GLU A 167 18.11 -0.55 9.92
N LEU A 168 16.92 -0.66 10.51
CA LEU A 168 16.60 -1.82 11.35
C LEU A 168 16.64 -3.13 10.55
N LEU A 169 16.21 -3.12 9.28
CA LEU A 169 16.25 -4.30 8.42
C LEU A 169 17.69 -4.78 8.12
N ASN A 170 18.69 -3.88 8.07
CA ASN A 170 20.11 -4.26 7.94
C ASN A 170 20.55 -5.25 9.02
N ARG A 171 19.93 -5.23 10.20
CA ARG A 171 20.32 -6.03 11.35
C ARG A 171 19.79 -7.45 11.31
N THR A 172 18.95 -7.78 10.32
CA THR A 172 18.19 -9.03 10.30
C THR A 172 18.72 -10.08 9.31
N SER A 173 19.68 -9.69 8.46
CA SER A 173 20.38 -10.57 7.52
C SER A 173 21.68 -9.93 7.02
N ARG A 174 22.40 -10.61 6.12
CA ARG A 174 23.58 -10.04 5.42
C ARG A 174 23.22 -9.10 4.27
N ARG A 175 21.93 -8.94 3.93
CA ARG A 175 21.48 -8.06 2.86
C ARG A 175 21.43 -6.62 3.36
N SER A 176 21.59 -5.66 2.44
CA SER A 176 21.21 -4.28 2.75
C SER A 176 19.71 -4.19 3.04
N GLY A 177 19.30 -3.21 3.83
CA GLY A 177 17.92 -3.01 4.29
C GLY A 177 16.91 -2.95 3.15
N PRO A 178 17.18 -2.23 2.03
CA PRO A 178 16.31 -2.26 0.85
C PRO A 178 16.13 -3.68 0.29
N LEU A 179 17.24 -4.41 0.12
CA LEU A 179 17.22 -5.77 -0.41
C LEU A 179 16.56 -6.75 0.55
N GLU A 180 16.74 -6.58 1.86
CA GLU A 180 16.08 -7.39 2.89
C GLU A 180 14.57 -7.11 2.92
N ALA A 181 14.14 -5.86 2.70
CA ALA A 181 12.74 -5.52 2.54
C ALA A 181 12.14 -6.25 1.32
N GLU A 182 12.73 -6.08 0.13
CA GLU A 182 12.24 -6.76 -1.09
C GLU A 182 12.23 -8.28 -0.91
N HIS A 183 13.31 -8.85 -0.36
CA HIS A 183 13.42 -10.29 -0.13
C HIS A 183 12.32 -10.79 0.82
N THR A 184 12.11 -10.12 1.95
CA THR A 184 11.07 -10.49 2.91
C THR A 184 9.69 -10.45 2.28
N LEU A 185 9.38 -9.39 1.52
CA LEU A 185 8.09 -9.24 0.85
C LEU A 185 7.85 -10.33 -0.20
N LYS A 186 8.84 -10.62 -1.05
CA LYS A 186 8.71 -11.63 -2.10
C LYS A 186 8.71 -13.05 -1.56
N GLN A 187 9.46 -13.32 -0.50
CA GLN A 187 9.49 -14.64 0.14
C GLN A 187 8.15 -14.93 0.84
N ARG A 188 7.62 -13.96 1.58
CA ARG A 188 6.39 -14.15 2.37
C ARG A 188 5.12 -14.02 1.53
N HIS A 189 5.16 -13.19 0.48
CA HIS A 189 4.00 -12.80 -0.33
C HIS A 189 4.33 -12.73 -1.83
N PRO A 190 4.83 -13.82 -2.45
CA PRO A 190 5.27 -13.82 -3.85
C PRO A 190 4.16 -13.43 -4.83
N GLY A 191 2.90 -13.73 -4.46
CA GLY A 191 1.73 -13.36 -5.26
C GLY A 191 1.44 -11.86 -5.28
N LEU A 192 1.80 -11.12 -4.21
CA LEU A 192 1.48 -9.70 -4.03
C LEU A 192 2.54 -8.78 -4.64
N PHE A 193 3.82 -9.09 -4.45
CA PHE A 193 4.95 -8.19 -4.78
C PHE A 193 5.72 -8.66 -6.01
N ARG A 194 5.03 -8.79 -7.16
CA ARG A 194 5.63 -9.39 -8.36
C ARG A 194 6.61 -8.46 -9.05
N GLN A 195 6.21 -7.20 -9.24
CA GLN A 195 6.98 -6.18 -9.97
C GLN A 195 7.71 -5.21 -9.04
N THR A 196 7.51 -5.36 -7.72
CA THR A 196 8.09 -4.49 -6.70
C THR A 196 9.61 -4.65 -6.68
N ARG A 197 10.30 -3.51 -6.65
CA ARG A 197 11.76 -3.39 -6.53
C ARG A 197 12.11 -2.37 -5.45
N ILE A 198 12.89 -2.80 -4.45
CA ILE A 198 13.37 -1.96 -3.35
C ILE A 198 14.89 -2.03 -3.35
N VAL A 199 15.52 -1.03 -3.95
CA VAL A 199 16.95 -1.05 -4.28
C VAL A 199 17.74 0.02 -3.54
N GLU A 200 17.05 0.99 -2.92
CA GLU A 200 17.70 2.09 -2.21
C GLU A 200 16.90 2.55 -0.99
N ARG A 201 17.62 3.22 -0.08
CA ARG A 201 17.03 4.09 0.95
C ARG A 201 16.31 5.27 0.30
N ILE A 202 15.42 5.91 1.04
CA ILE A 202 14.77 7.13 0.55
C ILE A 202 15.82 8.24 0.48
N PRO A 203 16.13 8.77 -0.72
CA PRO A 203 17.19 9.76 -0.85
C PRO A 203 16.74 11.12 -0.30
N GLY A 204 17.70 11.90 0.21
CA GLY A 204 17.46 13.29 0.60
C GLY A 204 17.43 14.25 -0.60
N GLY A 205 16.89 15.45 -0.40
CA GLY A 205 17.07 16.58 -1.33
C GLY A 205 16.38 16.45 -2.69
N GLY A 206 15.23 15.77 -2.78
CA GLY A 206 14.43 15.71 -4.01
C GLY A 206 15.02 14.83 -5.13
N ARG A 207 16.02 14.00 -4.82
CA ARG A 207 16.62 13.07 -5.80
C ARG A 207 15.59 12.05 -6.31
N THR A 208 15.82 11.60 -7.53
CA THR A 208 14.98 10.63 -8.24
C THR A 208 14.97 9.26 -7.56
N TYR A 209 13.77 8.73 -7.31
CA TYR A 209 13.55 7.43 -6.69
C TYR A 209 13.79 6.27 -7.66
N ARG A 210 14.58 5.28 -7.26
CA ARG A 210 14.83 4.04 -8.02
C ARG A 210 13.92 2.89 -7.59
N ASN A 211 13.30 3.00 -6.42
CA ASN A 211 12.29 2.05 -5.95
C ASN A 211 11.09 2.05 -6.89
N LYS A 212 10.56 0.87 -7.22
CA LYS A 212 9.47 0.70 -8.18
C LYS A 212 8.40 -0.25 -7.68
N ALA A 213 7.17 -0.02 -8.13
CA ALA A 213 6.05 -0.95 -7.97
C ALA A 213 5.02 -0.73 -9.07
N SER A 214 4.20 -1.75 -9.33
CA SER A 214 3.08 -1.65 -10.28
C SER A 214 1.78 -1.32 -9.54
N ALA A 215 0.81 -0.70 -10.23
CA ALA A 215 -0.52 -0.45 -9.65
C ALA A 215 -1.19 -1.76 -9.20
N LEU A 216 -0.91 -2.86 -9.88
CA LEU A 216 -1.42 -4.18 -9.54
C LEU A 216 -0.78 -4.77 -8.27
N ASP A 217 0.51 -4.50 -8.02
CA ASP A 217 1.13 -4.88 -6.73
C ASP A 217 0.50 -4.08 -5.58
N TYR A 218 0.27 -2.78 -5.75
CA TYR A 218 -0.45 -1.96 -4.76
C TYR A 218 -1.87 -2.47 -4.52
N HIS A 219 -2.62 -2.78 -5.59
CA HIS A 219 -3.96 -3.34 -5.47
C HIS A 219 -3.97 -4.62 -4.64
N ARG A 220 -3.07 -5.57 -4.96
CA ARG A 220 -2.96 -6.83 -4.23
C ARG A 220 -2.60 -6.61 -2.76
N PHE A 221 -1.67 -5.70 -2.49
CA PHE A 221 -1.29 -5.32 -1.13
C PHE A 221 -2.46 -4.70 -0.36
N LEU A 222 -3.14 -3.70 -0.93
CA LEU A 222 -4.29 -3.03 -0.31
C LEU A 222 -5.47 -3.98 -0.10
N ALA A 223 -5.73 -4.89 -1.04
CA ALA A 223 -6.73 -5.94 -0.87
C ALA A 223 -6.35 -6.89 0.27
N ALA A 224 -5.08 -7.34 0.33
CA ALA A 224 -4.61 -8.18 1.42
C ALA A 224 -4.70 -7.47 2.80
N LEU A 225 -4.41 -6.16 2.85
CA LEU A 225 -4.63 -5.34 4.05
C LEU A 225 -6.12 -5.29 4.43
N TRP A 226 -7.00 -4.98 3.46
CA TRP A 226 -8.45 -4.89 3.67
C TRP A 226 -9.02 -6.17 4.29
N TYR A 227 -8.54 -7.33 3.82
CA TYR A 227 -8.96 -8.63 4.31
C TYR A 227 -8.14 -9.16 5.50
N ASN A 228 -7.31 -8.32 6.16
CA ASN A 228 -6.48 -8.68 7.32
C ASN A 228 -5.53 -9.88 7.07
N GLN A 229 -4.99 -10.00 5.85
CA GLN A 229 -4.11 -11.12 5.44
C GLN A 229 -2.62 -10.83 5.68
N LEU A 230 -2.29 -9.68 6.25
CA LEU A 230 -0.93 -9.20 6.43
C LEU A 230 -0.66 -8.92 7.91
N PRO A 231 0.58 -9.16 8.40
CA PRO A 231 0.94 -8.77 9.75
C PRO A 231 0.90 -7.26 9.92
N LEU A 232 0.09 -6.82 10.87
CA LEU A 232 0.01 -5.45 11.39
C LEU A 232 -0.02 -5.56 12.91
N ARG A 233 0.73 -4.72 13.62
CA ARG A 233 0.61 -4.64 15.08
C ARG A 233 -0.29 -3.46 15.46
N ARG A 234 -1.41 -3.78 16.10
CA ARG A 234 -2.34 -2.79 16.70
C ARG A 234 -1.65 -2.03 17.83
#